data_AF-A0A6U0IL28-F1
#
_entry.id   AF-A0A6U0IL28-F1
#
_cell.length_a   1.000
_cell.length_b   1.000
_cell.length_c   1.000
_cell.angle_alpha   90.00
_cell.angle_beta   90.00
_cell.angle_gamma   90.00
#
_symmetry.space_group_name_H-M   'P 1'
#
loop_
_entity.id
_entity.type
_entity.pdbx_description
1 polymer ?
#
loop_
_entity_poly.entity_id
_entity_poly.type
_entity_poly.pdbx_seq_one_letter_code
_entity_poly.pdbx_strand_id
1 'polypeptide(L)'
;EAPRSAPSVDKKKSSSGGGTSVFGILIPVLVAGLLYKLNDFVTSPLTPGDVLAPGLFRSKCGILSVLPESLTGCDPALLKMGTDGVLSLYAGDDLLWEMKGAVCAEGNEACVPGAVLDASGKVTIGGAKSKMVGGKGVVNTPWPFDL
;
A
#
# COMPACT_ATOMS: atom_id res chain seq x y z
N GLU A 1 -39.35 52.87 -56.18
CA GLU A 1 -38.91 51.60 -55.56
C GLU A 1 -38.88 51.66 -54.04
N ALA A 2 -39.27 50.56 -53.38
CA ALA A 2 -39.32 50.38 -51.93
C ALA A 2 -38.00 49.77 -51.37
N PRO A 3 -37.67 49.98 -50.08
CA PRO A 3 -36.41 49.54 -49.47
C PRO A 3 -36.42 48.04 -49.14
N ARG A 4 -35.33 47.32 -49.46
CA ARG A 4 -35.10 45.93 -49.03
C ARG A 4 -34.37 45.92 -47.69
N SER A 5 -35.09 45.61 -46.63
CA SER A 5 -34.56 45.32 -45.29
C SER A 5 -33.74 44.04 -45.31
N ALA A 6 -32.51 44.09 -44.77
CA ALA A 6 -31.67 42.91 -44.52
C ALA A 6 -32.16 42.16 -43.27
N PRO A 7 -32.07 40.82 -43.22
CA PRO A 7 -32.45 40.04 -42.05
C PRO A 7 -31.39 40.11 -40.95
N SER A 8 -31.82 40.44 -39.74
CA SER A 8 -31.06 40.36 -38.49
C SER A 8 -30.71 38.89 -38.20
N VAL A 9 -29.42 38.56 -38.17
CA VAL A 9 -28.94 37.24 -37.74
C VAL A 9 -29.00 37.19 -36.21
N ASP A 10 -30.04 36.55 -35.68
CA ASP A 10 -30.14 36.23 -34.26
C ASP A 10 -29.00 35.28 -33.84
N LYS A 11 -28.02 35.81 -33.11
CA LYS A 11 -27.03 35.00 -32.38
C LYS A 11 -27.76 34.28 -31.25
N LYS A 12 -28.17 33.03 -31.50
CA LYS A 12 -28.57 32.08 -30.45
C LYS A 12 -27.40 31.92 -29.48
N LYS A 13 -27.47 32.63 -28.35
CA LYS A 13 -26.57 32.49 -27.21
C LYS A 13 -26.87 31.13 -26.57
N SER A 14 -26.16 30.09 -26.99
CA SER A 14 -26.21 28.77 -26.37
C SER A 14 -25.65 28.88 -24.96
N SER A 15 -26.54 29.03 -23.99
CA SER A 15 -26.27 28.87 -22.57
C SER A 15 -25.89 27.41 -22.33
N SER A 16 -24.59 27.11 -22.36
CA SER A 16 -24.03 25.85 -21.87
C SER A 16 -24.24 25.82 -20.35
N GLY A 17 -25.40 25.29 -19.93
CA GLY A 17 -25.66 24.94 -18.55
C GLY A 17 -24.71 23.81 -18.17
N GLY A 18 -23.67 24.14 -17.41
CA GLY A 18 -22.73 23.19 -16.82
C GLY A 18 -23.46 22.31 -15.81
N GLY A 19 -24.12 21.26 -16.29
CA GLY A 19 -24.50 20.14 -15.46
C GLY A 19 -23.22 19.38 -15.13
N THR A 20 -22.68 19.55 -13.93
CA THR A 20 -21.67 18.64 -13.39
C THR A 20 -22.29 17.26 -13.37
N SER A 21 -21.96 16.46 -14.38
CA SER A 21 -22.40 15.07 -14.48
C SER A 21 -22.07 14.39 -13.15
N VAL A 22 -23.06 13.74 -12.54
CA VAL A 22 -22.90 13.04 -11.25
C VAL A 22 -21.75 12.02 -11.33
N PHE A 23 -21.48 11.48 -12.52
CA PHE A 23 -20.32 10.64 -12.81
C PHE A 23 -18.97 11.35 -12.70
N GLY A 24 -18.90 12.64 -13.01
CA GLY A 24 -17.67 13.45 -12.90
C GLY A 24 -17.19 13.68 -11.47
N ILE A 25 -18.07 13.55 -10.48
CA ILE A 25 -17.73 13.65 -9.05
C ILE A 25 -17.65 12.25 -8.40
N LEU A 26 -18.53 11.31 -8.78
CA LEU A 26 -18.53 9.96 -8.19
C LEU A 26 -17.24 9.18 -8.50
N ILE A 27 -16.73 9.26 -9.72
CA ILE A 27 -15.52 8.53 -10.12
C ILE A 27 -14.29 8.94 -9.29
N PRO A 28 -13.92 10.23 -9.17
CA PRO A 28 -12.76 10.61 -8.37
C PRO A 28 -12.93 10.27 -6.88
N VAL A 29 -14.14 10.35 -6.33
CA VAL A 29 -14.42 9.93 -4.95
C VAL A 29 -14.19 8.43 -4.76
N LEU A 30 -14.69 7.60 -5.69
CA LEU A 30 -14.46 6.15 -5.65
C LEU A 30 -12.98 5.81 -5.76
N VAL A 31 -12.25 6.45 -6.68
CA VAL A 31 -10.81 6.25 -6.84
C VAL A 31 -10.06 6.66 -5.57
N ALA A 32 -10.38 7.82 -4.99
CA ALA A 32 -9.78 8.26 -3.74
C ALA A 32 -10.05 7.28 -2.58
N GLY A 33 -11.27 6.74 -2.50
CA GLY A 33 -11.63 5.72 -1.50
C GLY A 33 -10.82 4.42 -1.66
N LEU A 34 -10.63 3.95 -2.90
CA LEU A 34 -9.79 2.78 -3.18
C LEU A 34 -8.33 3.02 -2.82
N LEU A 35 -7.77 4.17 -3.20
CA LEU A 35 -6.41 4.55 -2.85
C LEU A 35 -6.21 4.68 -1.34
N TYR A 36 -7.20 5.22 -0.63
CA TYR A 36 -7.18 5.28 0.83
C TYR A 36 -7.11 3.88 1.45
N LYS A 37 -7.95 2.94 0.98
CA LYS A 37 -7.95 1.56 1.47
C LYS A 37 -6.65 0.81 1.13
N LEU A 38 -6.10 1.02 -0.06
CA LEU A 38 -4.81 0.44 -0.44
C LEU A 38 -3.67 1.02 0.41
N ASN A 39 -3.68 2.34 0.64
CA ASN A 39 -2.69 2.99 1.49
C ASN A 39 -2.75 2.42 2.90
N ASP A 40 -3.95 2.38 3.48
CA ASP A 40 -4.21 1.83 4.83
C ASP A 40 -3.68 0.38 4.96
N PHE A 41 -3.97 -0.46 3.96
CA PHE A 41 -3.46 -1.83 3.91
C PHE A 41 -1.93 -1.88 3.83
N VAL A 42 -1.28 -1.08 3.00
CA VAL A 42 0.19 -1.10 2.88
C VAL A 42 0.87 -0.55 4.14
N THR A 43 0.24 0.42 4.80
CA THR A 43 0.76 1.08 6.02
C THR A 43 0.48 0.34 7.31
N SER A 44 -0.54 -0.53 7.34
CA SER A 44 -0.90 -1.24 8.56
C SER A 44 0.22 -2.18 9.01
N PRO A 45 0.52 -2.23 10.32
CA PRO A 45 1.40 -3.25 10.86
C PRO A 45 0.81 -4.66 10.63
N LEU A 46 1.65 -5.69 10.67
CA LEU A 46 1.16 -7.07 10.68
C LEU A 46 0.50 -7.35 12.03
N THR A 47 -0.74 -7.82 12.00
CA THR A 47 -1.49 -8.26 13.17
C THR A 47 -1.49 -9.79 13.27
N PRO A 48 -1.74 -10.38 14.45
CA PRO A 48 -1.79 -11.82 14.60
C PRO A 48 -2.83 -12.46 13.68
N GLY A 49 -2.40 -13.47 12.92
CA GLY A 49 -3.21 -14.14 11.91
C GLY A 49 -3.03 -13.59 10.48
N ASP A 50 -2.38 -12.42 10.32
CA ASP A 50 -2.04 -11.90 9.00
C ASP A 50 -0.93 -12.72 8.34
N VAL A 51 -1.04 -12.87 7.02
CA VAL A 51 -0.05 -13.54 6.18
C VAL A 51 0.52 -12.54 5.17
N LEU A 52 1.83 -12.29 5.24
CA LEU A 52 2.56 -11.56 4.21
C LEU A 52 3.14 -12.55 3.21
N ALA A 53 2.46 -12.71 2.07
CA ALA A 53 2.84 -13.66 1.03
C ALA A 53 4.22 -13.32 0.40
N PRO A 54 4.93 -14.32 -0.17
CA PRO A 54 6.21 -14.09 -0.84
C PRO A 54 6.09 -13.08 -1.99
N GLY A 55 7.04 -12.15 -2.06
CA GLY A 55 7.05 -11.05 -3.03
C GLY A 55 6.25 -9.82 -2.60
N LEU A 56 5.45 -9.89 -1.53
CA LEU A 56 4.73 -8.75 -0.99
C LEU A 56 5.55 -7.97 0.05
N PHE A 57 5.13 -6.75 0.31
CA PHE A 57 5.76 -5.85 1.26
C PHE A 57 4.73 -4.98 2.00
N ARG A 58 5.12 -4.48 3.17
CA ARG A 58 4.46 -3.40 3.91
C ARG A 58 5.39 -2.21 4.00
N SER A 59 4.84 -1.01 3.92
CA SER A 59 5.61 0.25 4.00
C SER A 59 4.96 1.14 5.05
N LYS A 60 5.72 1.54 6.08
CA LYS A 60 5.23 2.39 7.17
C LYS A 60 4.58 3.68 6.68
N CYS A 61 5.12 4.27 5.61
CA CYS A 61 4.63 5.53 5.04
C CYS A 61 3.81 5.35 3.77
N GLY A 62 3.52 4.10 3.35
CA GLY A 62 2.66 3.83 2.19
C GLY A 62 3.21 4.41 0.90
N ILE A 63 2.34 5.07 0.11
CA ILE A 63 2.72 5.80 -1.12
C ILE A 63 3.59 7.03 -0.82
N LEU A 64 3.53 7.55 0.41
CA LEU A 64 4.31 8.72 0.82
C LEU A 64 5.78 8.37 1.15
N SER A 65 6.18 7.09 1.10
CA SER A 65 7.58 6.69 1.29
C SER A 65 8.54 7.24 0.23
N VAL A 66 8.02 7.68 -0.92
CA VAL A 66 8.81 8.31 -1.99
C VAL A 66 9.10 9.79 -1.70
N LEU A 67 8.34 10.40 -0.80
CA LEU A 67 8.52 11.80 -0.43
C LEU A 67 9.49 11.92 0.75
N PRO A 68 10.32 12.98 0.79
CA PRO A 68 11.26 13.19 1.88
C PRO A 68 10.53 13.40 3.22
N GLU A 69 11.13 12.89 4.30
CA GLU A 69 10.59 12.96 5.67
C GLU A 69 10.23 14.39 6.11
N SER A 70 10.97 15.39 5.64
CA SER A 70 10.72 16.79 5.95
C SER A 70 9.34 17.29 5.49
N LEU A 71 8.72 16.61 4.51
CA LEU A 71 7.40 16.95 3.98
C LEU A 71 6.29 16.07 4.56
N THR A 72 6.60 14.81 4.89
CA THR A 72 5.60 13.83 5.34
C THR A 72 5.56 13.68 6.86
N GLY A 73 6.64 14.04 7.55
CA GLY A 73 6.84 13.75 8.97
C GLY A 73 6.89 12.26 9.29
N CYS A 74 7.04 11.40 8.28
CA CYS A 74 7.00 9.95 8.42
C CYS A 74 8.36 9.35 8.07
N ASP A 75 8.95 8.64 9.03
CA ASP A 75 10.21 7.89 8.87
C ASP A 75 9.94 6.58 8.09
N PRO A 76 10.45 6.46 6.84
CA PRO A 76 10.11 5.40 5.91
C PRO A 76 10.79 4.09 6.29
N ALA A 77 9.97 3.08 6.53
CA ALA A 77 10.44 1.73 6.76
C ALA A 77 9.67 0.74 5.89
N LEU A 78 10.35 -0.31 5.43
CA LEU A 78 9.84 -1.30 4.50
C LEU A 78 10.06 -2.71 5.06
N LEU A 79 8.97 -3.45 5.27
CA LEU A 79 9.01 -4.87 5.59
C LEU A 79 8.73 -5.66 4.30
N LYS A 80 9.70 -6.45 3.85
CA LYS A 80 9.60 -7.19 2.58
C LYS A 80 9.72 -8.69 2.81
N MET A 81 8.80 -9.45 2.25
CA MET A 81 8.88 -10.90 2.20
C MET A 81 9.51 -11.35 0.88
N GLY A 82 10.71 -11.91 0.94
CA GLY A 82 11.41 -12.50 -0.20
C GLY A 82 10.78 -13.83 -0.65
N THR A 83 11.00 -14.19 -1.91
CA THR A 83 10.61 -15.50 -2.45
C THR A 83 11.54 -16.64 -1.99
N ASP A 84 12.65 -16.29 -1.36
CA ASP A 84 13.66 -17.15 -0.76
C ASP A 84 13.37 -17.50 0.71
N GLY A 85 12.22 -17.09 1.25
CA GLY A 85 11.84 -17.37 2.64
C GLY A 85 12.54 -16.46 3.64
N VAL A 86 13.01 -15.29 3.20
CA VAL A 86 13.64 -14.28 4.03
C VAL A 86 12.68 -13.08 4.18
N LEU A 87 12.41 -12.71 5.42
CA LEU A 87 11.68 -11.49 5.78
C LEU A 87 12.69 -10.42 6.19
N SER A 88 12.80 -9.33 5.44
CA SER A 88 13.78 -8.27 5.66
C SER A 88 13.09 -6.97 6.05
N LEU A 89 13.62 -6.26 7.04
CA LEU A 89 13.19 -4.91 7.41
C LEU A 89 14.25 -3.88 7.01
N TYR A 90 13.81 -2.85 6.30
CA TYR A 90 14.63 -1.72 5.88
C TYR A 90 14.12 -0.41 6.51
N ALA A 91 15.04 0.50 6.81
CA ALA A 91 14.75 1.92 7.06
C ALA A 91 15.43 2.73 5.97
N GLY A 92 14.64 3.32 5.07
CA GLY A 92 15.14 3.82 3.80
C GLY A 92 15.87 2.71 3.01
N ASP A 93 17.15 2.93 2.70
CA ASP A 93 18.01 1.97 1.99
C ASP A 93 18.79 1.04 2.94
N ASP A 94 18.73 1.29 4.26
CA ASP A 94 19.50 0.54 5.25
C ASP A 94 18.75 -0.70 5.71
N LEU A 95 19.37 -1.88 5.56
CA LEU A 95 18.86 -3.12 6.11
C LEU A 95 19.02 -3.14 7.64
N LEU A 96 17.89 -3.12 8.36
CA LEU A 96 17.88 -3.14 9.83
C LEU A 96 18.08 -4.54 10.40
N TRP A 97 17.33 -5.52 9.89
CA TRP A 97 17.41 -6.92 10.28
C TRP A 97 16.74 -7.83 9.24
N GLU A 98 17.07 -9.13 9.30
CA GLU A 98 16.39 -10.17 8.53
C GLU A 98 15.91 -11.30 9.43
N MET A 99 14.86 -11.99 9.02
CA MET A 99 14.40 -13.23 9.61
C MET A 99 14.34 -14.29 8.52
N LYS A 100 14.97 -15.44 8.77
CA LYS A 100 14.96 -16.57 7.83
C LYS A 100 14.08 -17.68 8.36
N GLY A 101 13.26 -18.27 7.49
CA GLY A 101 12.54 -19.51 7.79
C GLY A 101 12.55 -20.47 6.61
N ALA A 102 11.43 -21.16 6.39
CA ALA A 102 11.32 -22.16 5.34
C ALA A 102 10.65 -21.59 4.09
N VAL A 103 11.04 -22.13 2.93
CA VAL A 103 10.32 -21.93 1.66
C VAL A 103 9.38 -23.10 1.45
N CYS A 104 8.12 -22.83 1.15
CA CYS A 104 7.16 -23.88 0.84
C CYS A 104 7.51 -24.55 -0.50
N ALA A 105 7.66 -25.87 -0.48
CA ALA A 105 7.72 -26.65 -1.71
C ALA A 105 6.35 -26.66 -2.40
N GLU A 106 6.33 -26.73 -3.73
CA GLU A 106 5.09 -26.87 -4.49
C GLU A 106 4.30 -28.10 -4.04
N GLY A 107 3.00 -27.93 -3.83
CA GLY A 107 2.08 -29.01 -3.44
C GLY A 107 2.06 -29.35 -1.93
N ASN A 108 2.80 -28.62 -1.09
CA ASN A 108 2.72 -28.83 0.36
C ASN A 108 1.59 -27.99 1.00
N GLU A 109 0.41 -28.60 1.17
CA GLU A 109 -0.76 -27.96 1.79
C GLU A 109 -0.57 -27.60 3.28
N ALA A 110 0.38 -28.24 3.96
CA ALA A 110 0.67 -27.95 5.36
C ALA A 110 1.59 -26.72 5.52
N CYS A 111 2.14 -26.19 4.42
CA CYS A 111 3.03 -25.05 4.44
C CYS A 111 2.29 -23.76 4.11
N VAL A 112 2.34 -22.78 5.01
CA VAL A 112 1.76 -21.46 4.75
C VAL A 112 2.78 -20.60 4.00
N PRO A 113 2.50 -20.20 2.75
CA PRO A 113 3.46 -19.41 1.96
C PRO A 113 3.55 -17.99 2.52
N GLY A 114 4.75 -17.60 2.95
CA GLY A 114 5.03 -16.25 3.43
C GLY A 114 5.33 -16.19 4.93
N ALA A 115 5.30 -14.97 5.49
CA ALA A 115 5.48 -14.70 6.91
C ALA A 115 4.12 -14.57 7.60
N VAL A 116 3.98 -15.21 8.75
CA VAL A 116 2.77 -15.19 9.59
C VAL A 116 3.15 -14.76 10.99
N LEU A 117 2.43 -13.78 11.53
CA LEU A 117 2.50 -13.43 12.94
C LEU A 117 1.51 -14.30 13.70
N ASP A 118 2.00 -15.13 14.62
CA ASP A 118 1.13 -15.98 15.43
C ASP A 118 0.47 -15.19 16.58
N ALA A 119 -0.54 -15.81 17.22
CA ALA A 119 -1.24 -15.23 18.37
C ALA A 119 -0.35 -14.99 19.60
N SER A 120 0.88 -15.53 19.61
CA SER A 120 1.88 -15.29 20.66
C SER A 120 2.87 -14.18 20.29
N GLY A 121 2.66 -13.49 19.17
CA GLY A 121 3.52 -12.41 18.71
C GLY A 121 4.81 -12.89 18.05
N LYS A 122 4.91 -14.16 17.66
CA LYS A 122 6.10 -14.72 17.01
C LYS A 122 5.89 -14.86 15.52
N VAL A 123 6.94 -14.52 14.77
CA VAL A 123 6.94 -14.64 13.31
C VAL A 123 7.35 -16.05 12.91
N THR A 124 6.51 -16.70 12.11
CA THR A 124 6.80 -17.97 11.44
C THR A 124 6.84 -17.74 9.93
N ILE A 125 7.72 -18.46 9.23
CA ILE A 125 7.88 -18.32 7.77
C ILE A 125 7.87 -19.72 7.17
N GLY A 126 6.93 -19.98 6.26
CA GLY A 126 6.76 -21.31 5.67
C GLY A 126 6.36 -22.39 6.70
N GLY A 127 5.62 -22.00 7.75
CA GLY A 127 5.27 -22.89 8.87
C GLY A 127 6.42 -23.22 9.83
N ALA A 128 7.63 -22.72 9.58
CA ALA A 128 8.77 -22.90 10.48
C ALA A 128 9.00 -21.66 11.37
N LYS A 129 9.52 -21.89 12.58
CA LYS A 129 9.96 -20.78 13.46
C LYS A 129 11.06 -20.01 12.76
N SER A 130 10.85 -18.71 12.55
CA SER A 130 11.88 -17.86 11.96
C SER A 130 13.02 -17.62 12.96
N LYS A 131 14.24 -17.45 12.44
CA LYS A 131 15.39 -16.99 13.20
C LYS A 131 15.82 -15.63 12.67
N MET A 132 16.00 -14.66 13.57
CA MET A 132 16.60 -13.38 13.22
C MET A 132 18.06 -13.60 12.83
N VAL A 133 18.45 -13.16 11.64
CA VAL A 133 19.79 -13.24 11.08
C VAL A 133 20.25 -11.82 10.81
N GLY A 134 21.27 -11.39 11.54
CA GLY A 134 21.79 -10.03 11.46
C GLY A 134 20.86 -8.98 12.08
N GLY A 135 21.42 -7.79 12.26
CA GLY A 135 20.68 -6.58 12.57
C GLY A 135 21.10 -5.82 13.83
N LYS A 136 20.89 -4.50 13.79
CA LYS A 136 21.11 -3.59 14.92
C LYS A 136 19.87 -3.59 15.84
N GLY A 137 19.50 -4.76 16.35
CA GLY A 137 18.83 -4.96 17.64
C GLY A 137 17.51 -4.28 18.01
N VAL A 138 16.82 -3.52 17.16
CA VAL A 138 15.55 -2.87 17.58
C VAL A 138 14.36 -3.39 16.78
N VAL A 139 13.54 -4.19 17.44
CA VAL A 139 12.16 -4.43 17.01
C VAL A 139 11.38 -3.18 17.40
N ASN A 140 11.13 -2.29 16.43
CA ASN A 140 10.30 -1.13 16.67
C ASN A 140 8.83 -1.60 16.80
N THR A 141 8.19 -1.28 17.92
CA THR A 141 6.74 -1.36 18.09
C THR A 141 6.18 0.06 18.00
N PRO A 142 5.00 0.29 17.41
CA PRO A 142 4.02 -0.70 16.93
C PRO A 142 4.19 -1.13 15.46
N TRP A 143 5.22 -0.67 14.76
CA TRP A 143 5.47 -1.04 13.37
C TRP A 143 6.89 -1.62 13.24
N PRO A 144 7.08 -2.83 12.68
CA PRO A 144 6.20 -3.48 11.70
C PRO A 144 5.17 -4.50 12.23
N PHE A 145 5.15 -4.74 13.54
CA PHE A 145 4.24 -5.72 14.17
C PHE A 145 3.41 -5.04 15.27
N ASP A 146 2.11 -5.29 15.25
CA ASP A 146 1.19 -4.90 16.33
C ASP A 146 0.94 -6.13 17.20
N LEU A 147 1.51 -6.12 18.41
CA LEU A 147 1.65 -7.27 19.32
C LEU A 147 0.73 -7.18 20.53
#